data_AF-A0A3D3EM80-F1
#
_entry.id   AF-A0A3D3EM80-F1
#
_cell.length_a   1.000
_cell.length_b   1.000
_cell.length_c   1.000
_cell.angle_alpha   90.00
_cell.angle_beta   90.00
_cell.angle_gamma   90.00
#
_symmetry.space_group_name_H-M   'P 1'
#
loop_
_entity.id
_entity.type
_entity.pdbx_description
1 polymer ?
#
loop_
_entity_poly.entity_id
_entity_poly.type
_entity_poly.pdbx_seq_one_letter_code
_entity_poly.pdbx_strand_id
1 'polypeptide(L)'
;MKEKIKDVKGINYLCLALCAFTGLGTEAIYAYLLEPIIYGHQMADWNVSQYIIHWIITCITWGIITYIILEVSKRRYGFDIFITKGKMKMWQWLCVILCIVFSLCVSYWNWNGFKVVKEFQYKGLLKFIFQYIYYVFETALFTLILVYGQKAFELWFKKKNIPYGGIILA
;
A
#
# COMPACT_ATOMS: atom_id res chain seq x y z
N MET A 1 11.13 27.77 -8.65
CA MET A 1 10.60 28.38 -7.41
C MET A 1 10.89 27.43 -6.25
N LYS A 2 11.86 27.74 -5.37
CA LYS A 2 12.14 26.93 -4.18
C LYS A 2 11.02 27.19 -3.16
N GLU A 3 10.07 26.25 -3.00
CA GLU A 3 9.06 26.34 -1.95
C GLU A 3 9.76 26.41 -0.59
N LYS A 4 9.32 27.36 0.25
CA LYS A 4 9.82 27.57 1.61
C LYS A 4 9.44 26.33 2.45
N ILE A 5 10.42 25.62 3.01
CA ILE A 5 10.17 24.47 3.90
C ILE A 5 9.34 24.99 5.09
N LYS A 6 8.06 24.61 5.15
CA LYS A 6 7.19 24.90 6.31
C LYS A 6 7.77 24.21 7.54
N ASP A 7 7.53 24.74 8.73
CA ASP A 7 7.80 24.03 9.99
C ASP A 7 7.10 22.66 9.97
N VAL A 8 7.89 21.59 9.76
CA VAL A 8 7.36 20.27 9.46
C VAL A 8 7.01 19.56 10.76
N LYS A 9 5.71 19.39 11.02
CA LYS A 9 5.17 18.72 12.20
C LYS A 9 4.71 17.30 11.87
N GLY A 10 4.55 16.46 12.91
CA GLY A 10 4.05 15.09 12.77
C GLY A 10 2.72 15.00 12.01
N ILE A 11 1.82 15.98 12.22
CA ILE A 11 0.52 16.04 11.52
C ILE A 11 0.65 16.07 10.00
N ASN A 12 1.69 16.69 9.45
CA ASN A 12 1.90 16.75 8.01
C ASN A 12 2.10 15.34 7.42
N TYR A 13 2.87 14.50 8.11
CA TYR A 13 3.08 13.11 7.70
C TYR A 13 1.87 12.24 8.00
N LEU A 14 1.16 12.48 9.12
CA LEU A 14 -0.08 11.76 9.38
C LEU A 14 -1.11 12.03 8.27
N CYS A 15 -1.23 13.28 7.81
CA CYS A 15 -2.09 13.60 6.66
C CYS A 15 -1.68 12.83 5.41
N LEU A 16 -0.39 12.67 5.12
CA LEU A 16 0.06 11.84 3.98
C LEU A 16 -0.30 10.37 4.15
N ALA A 17 -0.18 9.82 5.37
CA ALA A 17 -0.62 8.45 5.67
C ALA A 17 -2.13 8.29 5.47
N LEU A 18 -2.92 9.24 5.97
CA LEU A 18 -4.38 9.26 5.78
C LEU A 18 -4.76 9.45 4.31
N CYS A 19 -4.02 10.25 3.54
CA CYS A 19 -4.22 10.35 2.09
C CYS A 19 -3.95 9.02 1.38
N ALA A 20 -2.91 8.28 1.78
CA ALA A 20 -2.64 6.95 1.23
C ALA A 20 -3.76 5.95 1.59
N PHE A 21 -4.26 6.01 2.82
CA PHE A 21 -5.41 5.19 3.27
C PHE A 21 -6.69 5.52 2.50
N THR A 22 -7.04 6.81 2.36
CA THR A 22 -8.17 7.24 1.52
C THR A 22 -7.95 6.83 0.05
N GLY A 23 -6.69 6.85 -0.42
CA GLY A 23 -6.31 6.34 -1.73
C GLY A 23 -6.65 4.86 -1.91
N LEU A 24 -6.33 4.00 -0.94
CA LEU A 24 -6.79 2.60 -0.96
C LEU A 24 -8.32 2.53 -1.01
N GLY A 25 -8.99 3.35 -0.20
CA GLY A 25 -10.46 3.42 -0.14
C GLY A 25 -11.15 3.82 -1.45
N THR A 26 -10.46 4.37 -2.45
CA THR A 26 -11.07 4.66 -3.75
C THR A 26 -11.53 3.40 -4.48
N GLU A 27 -10.86 2.25 -4.27
CA GLU A 27 -11.30 0.98 -4.82
C GLU A 27 -12.70 0.63 -4.32
N ALA A 28 -12.97 0.79 -3.01
CA ALA A 28 -14.29 0.50 -2.46
C ALA A 28 -15.38 1.39 -3.09
N ILE A 29 -15.05 2.65 -3.40
CA ILE A 29 -15.96 3.56 -4.11
C ILE A 29 -16.20 3.08 -5.54
N TYR A 30 -15.15 2.62 -6.25
CA TYR A 30 -15.31 2.04 -7.58
C TYR A 30 -16.13 0.75 -7.54
N ALA A 31 -15.72 -0.22 -6.73
CA ALA A 31 -16.27 -1.57 -6.68
C ALA A 31 -17.70 -1.66 -6.16
N TYR A 32 -18.07 -0.84 -5.17
CA TYR A 32 -19.36 -0.97 -4.48
C TYR A 32 -20.34 0.17 -4.75
N LEU A 33 -19.90 1.25 -5.39
CA LEU A 33 -20.77 2.38 -5.71
C LEU A 33 -20.80 2.67 -7.21
N LEU A 34 -19.68 3.09 -7.80
CA LEU A 34 -19.68 3.62 -9.17
C LEU A 34 -19.85 2.53 -10.23
N GLU A 35 -19.06 1.46 -10.17
CA GLU A 35 -19.09 0.42 -11.19
C GLU A 35 -20.37 -0.43 -11.16
N PRO A 36 -20.98 -0.76 -10.00
CA PRO A 36 -22.30 -1.38 -9.98
C PRO A 36 -23.39 -0.52 -10.61
N ILE A 37 -23.34 0.81 -10.46
CA ILE A 37 -24.28 1.74 -11.12
C ILE A 37 -24.06 1.72 -12.65
N ILE A 38 -22.81 1.65 -13.11
CA ILE A 38 -22.46 1.67 -14.54
C ILE A 38 -22.77 0.33 -15.20
N TYR A 39 -22.45 -0.79 -14.54
CA TYR A 39 -22.61 -2.14 -15.08
C TYR A 39 -24.02 -2.70 -14.87
N GLY A 40 -24.78 -2.16 -13.92
CA GLY A 40 -26.15 -2.58 -13.63
C GLY A 40 -26.26 -3.78 -12.68
N HIS A 41 -25.13 -4.31 -12.20
CA HIS A 41 -25.08 -5.46 -11.28
C HIS A 41 -23.84 -5.40 -10.38
N GLN A 42 -23.89 -6.16 -9.28
CA GLN A 42 -22.86 -6.15 -8.24
C GLN A 42 -21.57 -6.82 -8.70
N MET A 43 -20.46 -6.52 -7.99
CA MET A 43 -19.13 -7.06 -8.28
C MET A 43 -19.06 -8.59 -8.34
N ALA A 44 -19.94 -9.28 -7.61
CA ALA A 44 -20.04 -10.74 -7.63
C ALA A 44 -20.39 -11.31 -9.03
N ASP A 45 -21.12 -10.55 -9.83
CA ASP A 45 -21.64 -10.98 -11.13
C ASP A 45 -20.83 -10.42 -12.32
N TRP A 46 -19.64 -9.84 -12.03
CA TRP A 46 -18.81 -9.26 -13.08
C TRP A 46 -18.17 -10.31 -13.98
N ASN A 47 -18.14 -9.99 -15.28
CA ASN A 47 -17.40 -10.79 -16.24
C ASN A 47 -15.89 -10.48 -16.18
N VAL A 48 -15.11 -11.26 -16.93
CA VAL A 48 -13.64 -11.15 -16.94
C VAL A 48 -13.16 -9.74 -17.35
N SER A 49 -13.79 -9.15 -18.37
CA SER A 49 -13.42 -7.83 -18.88
C SER A 49 -13.71 -6.73 -17.87
N GLN A 50 -14.84 -6.80 -17.17
CA GLN A 50 -15.20 -5.85 -16.10
C GLN A 50 -14.18 -5.87 -14.96
N TYR A 51 -13.77 -7.06 -14.49
CA TYR A 51 -12.70 -7.16 -13.49
C TYR A 51 -11.36 -6.57 -13.96
N ILE A 52 -10.99 -6.81 -15.22
CA ILE A 52 -9.73 -6.27 -15.78
C ILE A 52 -9.80 -4.75 -15.87
N ILE A 53 -10.91 -4.19 -16.34
CA ILE A 53 -11.11 -2.74 -16.41
C ILE A 53 -11.04 -2.12 -15.01
N HIS A 54 -11.73 -2.70 -14.03
CA HIS A 54 -11.69 -2.28 -12.63
C HIS A 54 -10.25 -2.24 -12.08
N TRP A 55 -9.49 -3.32 -12.27
CA TRP A 55 -8.10 -3.37 -11.81
C TRP A 55 -7.21 -2.35 -12.51
N ILE A 56 -7.39 -2.12 -13.82
CA ILE A 56 -6.62 -1.12 -14.56
C ILE A 56 -6.92 0.29 -14.03
N ILE A 57 -8.20 0.65 -13.88
CA ILE A 57 -8.60 1.96 -13.37
C ILE A 57 -8.04 2.16 -11.96
N THR A 58 -8.18 1.15 -11.10
CA THR A 58 -7.68 1.20 -9.73
C THR A 58 -6.16 1.36 -9.68
N CYS A 59 -5.40 0.61 -10.49
CA CYS A 59 -3.95 0.74 -10.59
C CYS A 59 -3.53 2.16 -11.02
N ILE A 60 -4.20 2.74 -12.02
CA ILE A 60 -3.90 4.09 -12.51
C ILE A 60 -4.15 5.11 -11.40
N THR A 61 -5.31 5.06 -10.75
CA THR A 61 -5.67 5.95 -9.64
C THR A 61 -4.67 5.83 -8.49
N TRP A 62 -4.35 4.62 -8.04
CA TRP A 62 -3.39 4.38 -6.97
C TRP A 62 -1.97 4.80 -7.34
N GLY A 63 -1.55 4.59 -8.59
CA GLY A 63 -0.27 5.07 -9.10
C GLY A 63 -0.15 6.59 -9.05
N ILE A 64 -1.20 7.30 -9.49
CA ILE A 64 -1.26 8.78 -9.44
C ILE A 64 -1.23 9.27 -7.99
N ILE A 65 -2.04 8.69 -7.10
CA ILE A 65 -2.07 9.07 -5.68
C ILE A 65 -0.70 8.83 -5.03
N THR A 66 -0.10 7.66 -5.24
CA THR A 66 1.24 7.32 -4.78
C THR A 66 2.26 8.36 -5.24
N TYR A 67 2.26 8.69 -6.53
CA TYR A 67 3.17 9.69 -7.10
C TYR A 67 2.99 11.07 -6.46
N ILE A 68 1.74 11.55 -6.31
CA ILE A 68 1.45 12.85 -5.70
C ILE A 68 1.93 12.90 -4.25
N ILE A 69 1.67 11.85 -3.46
CA ILE A 69 2.08 11.78 -2.05
C ILE A 69 3.61 11.85 -1.94
N LEU A 70 4.32 11.06 -2.76
CA LEU A 70 5.79 11.07 -2.79
C LEU A 70 6.34 12.44 -3.16
N GLU A 71 5.75 13.08 -4.16
CA GLU A 71 6.21 14.39 -4.63
C GLU A 71 5.94 15.49 -3.61
N VAL A 72 4.78 15.46 -2.94
CA VAL A 72 4.46 16.38 -1.84
C VAL A 72 5.43 16.18 -0.67
N SER A 73 5.66 14.94 -0.27
CA SER A 73 6.62 14.61 0.80
C SER A 73 8.02 15.15 0.51
N LYS A 74 8.49 14.96 -0.72
CA LYS A 74 9.80 15.40 -1.16
C LYS A 74 9.90 16.92 -1.24
N ARG A 75 8.98 17.56 -1.98
CA ARG A 75 9.06 19.01 -2.27
C ARG A 75 8.68 19.88 -1.08
N ARG A 76 7.64 19.49 -0.32
CA ARG A 76 7.09 20.33 0.76
C ARG A 76 7.69 20.04 2.12
N TYR A 77 8.04 18.78 2.38
CA TYR A 77 8.53 18.34 3.70
C TYR A 77 10.00 17.93 3.70
N GLY A 78 10.66 17.90 2.54
CA GLY A 78 12.07 17.54 2.42
C GLY A 78 12.36 16.08 2.79
N PHE A 79 11.34 15.22 2.78
CA PHE A 79 11.46 13.81 3.13
C PHE A 79 11.29 12.95 1.88
N ASP A 80 12.41 12.43 1.40
CA ASP A 80 12.47 11.50 0.27
C ASP A 80 12.72 10.09 0.82
N ILE A 81 11.77 9.17 0.55
CA ILE A 81 11.83 7.79 1.02
C ILE A 81 12.89 6.96 0.31
N PHE A 82 13.35 7.40 -0.87
CA PHE A 82 14.34 6.67 -1.66
C PHE A 82 15.78 6.98 -1.23
N ILE A 83 15.99 7.97 -0.36
CA ILE A 83 17.31 8.26 0.22
C ILE A 83 17.59 7.23 1.32
N THR A 84 18.47 6.29 1.04
CA THR A 84 18.91 5.26 2.00
C THR A 84 19.66 5.87 3.17
N LYS A 85 19.25 5.56 4.41
CA LYS A 85 19.84 6.12 5.65
C LYS A 85 20.73 5.17 6.45
N GLY A 86 21.22 4.09 5.83
CA GLY A 86 22.17 3.17 6.47
C GLY A 86 22.08 1.76 5.93
N LYS A 87 23.11 0.95 6.22
CA LYS A 87 23.13 -0.48 5.88
C LYS A 87 22.53 -1.28 7.04
N MET A 88 21.66 -2.24 6.74
CA MET A 88 21.17 -3.20 7.73
C MET A 88 22.29 -4.17 8.13
N LYS A 89 22.34 -4.51 9.42
CA LYS A 89 23.26 -5.54 9.95
C LYS A 89 22.77 -6.93 9.53
N MET A 90 23.69 -7.89 9.43
CA MET A 90 23.37 -9.28 9.03
C MET A 90 22.28 -9.92 9.91
N TRP A 91 22.33 -9.73 11.23
CA TRP A 91 21.30 -10.23 12.15
C TRP A 91 19.91 -9.63 11.90
N GLN A 92 19.83 -8.37 11.44
CA GLN A 92 18.54 -7.76 11.08
C GLN A 92 17.96 -8.41 9.83
N TRP A 93 18.80 -8.77 8.85
CA TRP A 93 18.39 -9.56 7.69
C TRP A 93 17.88 -10.94 8.09
N LEU A 94 18.56 -11.63 9.01
CA LEU A 94 18.09 -12.90 9.55
C LEU A 94 16.71 -12.77 10.20
N CYS A 95 16.48 -11.74 11.02
CA CYS A 95 15.17 -11.48 11.60
C CYS A 95 14.09 -11.22 10.53
N VAL A 96 14.39 -10.45 9.48
CA VAL A 96 13.45 -10.20 8.38
C VAL A 96 13.09 -11.51 7.67
N ILE A 97 14.09 -12.35 7.36
CA ILE A 97 13.86 -13.66 6.73
C ILE A 97 12.98 -14.54 7.61
N LEU A 98 13.26 -14.60 8.92
CA LEU A 98 12.43 -15.36 9.87
C LEU A 98 10.98 -14.84 9.92
N CYS A 99 10.77 -13.53 9.93
CA CYS A 99 9.43 -12.94 9.87
C CYS A 99 8.70 -13.27 8.56
N ILE A 100 9.40 -13.27 7.42
CA ILE A 100 8.84 -13.65 6.12
C ILE A 100 8.45 -15.13 6.14
N VAL A 101 9.33 -16.02 6.58
CA VAL A 101 9.05 -17.47 6.68
C VAL A 101 7.86 -17.73 7.59
N PHE A 102 7.83 -17.10 8.77
CA PHE A 102 6.71 -17.21 9.70
C PHE A 102 5.40 -16.73 9.07
N SER A 103 5.40 -15.57 8.40
CA SER A 103 4.24 -15.04 7.68
C SER A 103 3.76 -16.01 6.58
N LEU A 104 4.68 -16.62 5.83
CA LEU A 104 4.36 -17.62 4.82
C LEU A 104 3.75 -18.91 5.42
N CYS A 105 4.25 -19.39 6.56
CA CYS A 105 3.67 -20.53 7.27
C CYS A 105 2.24 -20.24 7.73
N VAL A 106 2.02 -19.08 8.35
CA VAL A 106 0.66 -18.64 8.77
C VAL A 106 -0.26 -18.52 7.57
N SER A 107 0.21 -17.91 6.48
CA SER A 107 -0.53 -17.79 5.22
C SER A 107 -0.88 -19.16 4.63
N TYR A 108 0.06 -20.10 4.63
CA TYR A 108 -0.16 -21.46 4.14
C TYR A 108 -1.26 -22.19 4.92
N TRP A 109 -1.26 -22.10 6.25
CA TRP A 109 -2.32 -22.70 7.07
C TRP A 109 -3.67 -22.04 6.81
N ASN A 110 -3.73 -20.72 6.77
CA ASN A 110 -4.98 -19.98 6.56
C ASN A 110 -5.57 -20.28 5.17
N TRP A 111 -4.74 -20.36 4.14
CA TRP A 111 -5.17 -20.65 2.78
C TRP A 111 -5.24 -22.16 2.47
N ASN A 112 -4.90 -23.03 3.43
CA ASN A 112 -4.77 -24.49 3.24
C ASN A 112 -3.92 -24.87 2.01
N GLY A 113 -2.77 -24.21 1.85
CA GLY A 113 -1.89 -24.34 0.68
C GLY A 113 -1.21 -23.03 0.29
N PHE A 114 -0.37 -23.05 -0.74
CA PHE A 114 0.28 -21.83 -1.24
C PHE A 114 -0.75 -20.91 -1.93
N LYS A 115 -0.98 -19.74 -1.34
CA LYS A 115 -1.91 -18.72 -1.87
C LYS A 115 -1.70 -18.47 -3.37
N VAL A 116 -0.46 -18.23 -3.78
CA VAL A 116 -0.07 -17.97 -5.18
C VAL A 116 -0.55 -19.06 -6.14
N VAL A 117 -0.33 -20.33 -5.78
CA VAL A 117 -0.70 -21.48 -6.60
C VAL A 117 -2.22 -21.61 -6.68
N LYS A 118 -2.92 -21.42 -5.55
CA LYS A 118 -4.38 -21.48 -5.52
C LYS A 118 -5.00 -20.37 -6.36
N GLU A 119 -4.53 -19.13 -6.22
CA GLU A 119 -5.03 -18.01 -7.00
C GLU A 119 -4.83 -18.23 -8.51
N PHE A 120 -3.67 -18.76 -8.90
CA PHE A 120 -3.42 -19.13 -10.29
C PHE A 120 -4.41 -20.19 -10.80
N GLN A 121 -4.65 -21.24 -10.01
CA GLN A 121 -5.60 -22.30 -10.36
C GLN A 121 -7.04 -21.80 -10.48
N TYR A 122 -7.48 -20.92 -9.57
CA TYR A 122 -8.87 -20.42 -9.57
C TYR A 122 -9.15 -19.35 -10.62
N LYS A 123 -8.19 -18.47 -10.90
CA LYS A 123 -8.42 -17.29 -11.74
C LYS A 123 -7.89 -17.45 -13.18
N GLY A 124 -7.04 -18.45 -13.41
CA GLY A 124 -6.34 -18.62 -14.69
C GLY A 124 -5.28 -17.55 -14.93
N LEU A 125 -4.48 -17.73 -15.99
CA LEU A 125 -3.30 -16.92 -16.26
C LEU A 125 -3.60 -15.41 -16.41
N LEU A 126 -4.66 -15.05 -17.14
CA LEU A 126 -4.95 -13.64 -17.45
C LEU A 126 -5.31 -12.83 -16.20
N LYS A 127 -6.32 -13.28 -15.44
CA LYS A 127 -6.75 -12.59 -14.22
C LYS A 127 -5.64 -12.58 -13.17
N PHE A 128 -4.85 -13.65 -13.10
CA PHE A 128 -3.71 -13.73 -12.20
C PHE A 128 -2.67 -12.62 -12.46
N ILE A 129 -2.29 -12.38 -13.72
CA ILE A 129 -1.33 -11.32 -14.07
C ILE A 129 -1.84 -9.94 -13.64
N PHE A 130 -3.08 -9.59 -13.99
CA PHE A 130 -3.64 -8.28 -13.64
C PHE A 130 -3.80 -8.11 -12.12
N GLN A 131 -4.22 -9.15 -11.41
CA GLN A 131 -4.33 -9.11 -9.96
C GLN A 131 -2.96 -8.89 -9.28
N TYR A 132 -1.89 -9.47 -9.80
CA TYR A 132 -0.56 -9.28 -9.22
C TYR A 132 -0.01 -7.88 -9.49
N ILE A 133 -0.30 -7.30 -10.65
CA ILE A 133 -0.03 -5.88 -10.92
C ILE A 133 -0.80 -5.02 -9.92
N TYR A 134 -2.09 -5.29 -9.74
CA TYR A 134 -2.93 -4.63 -8.75
C TYR A 134 -2.34 -4.70 -7.33
N TYR A 135 -1.86 -5.87 -6.90
CA TYR A 135 -1.21 -6.03 -5.59
C TYR A 135 0.08 -5.23 -5.41
N VAL A 136 0.83 -4.96 -6.49
CA VAL A 136 2.00 -4.08 -6.42
C VAL A 136 1.58 -2.64 -6.07
N PHE A 137 0.54 -2.12 -6.72
CA PHE A 137 0.02 -0.78 -6.43
C PHE A 137 -0.61 -0.70 -5.03
N GLU A 138 -1.35 -1.73 -4.63
CA GLU A 138 -1.91 -1.86 -3.27
C GLU A 138 -0.79 -1.78 -2.22
N THR A 139 0.26 -2.58 -2.42
CA THR A 139 1.41 -2.64 -1.51
C THR A 139 2.15 -1.31 -1.42
N ALA A 140 2.21 -0.55 -2.52
CA ALA A 140 2.82 0.78 -2.52
C ALA A 140 2.07 1.71 -1.55
N LEU A 141 0.74 1.79 -1.63
CA LEU A 141 -0.05 2.61 -0.73
C LEU A 141 0.02 2.14 0.73
N PHE A 142 -0.06 0.83 0.98
CA PHE A 142 0.17 0.26 2.32
C PHE A 142 1.53 0.66 2.90
N THR A 143 2.58 0.61 2.08
CA THR A 143 3.92 1.02 2.48
C THR A 143 3.96 2.52 2.82
N LEU A 144 3.27 3.37 2.06
CA LEU A 144 3.19 4.81 2.38
C LEU A 144 2.46 5.07 3.69
N ILE A 145 1.36 4.37 3.98
CA ILE A 145 0.66 4.45 5.27
C ILE A 145 1.64 4.12 6.41
N LEU A 146 2.35 3.00 6.29
CA LEU A 146 3.33 2.55 7.29
C LEU A 146 4.45 3.58 7.49
N VAL A 147 5.11 4.00 6.40
CA VAL A 147 6.27 4.90 6.46
C VAL A 147 5.90 6.28 7.00
N TYR A 148 4.80 6.87 6.52
CA TYR A 148 4.38 8.19 6.98
C TYR A 148 3.74 8.17 8.37
N GLY A 149 3.01 7.11 8.71
CA GLY A 149 2.54 6.87 10.06
C GLY A 149 3.69 6.76 11.06
N GLN A 150 4.71 5.96 10.72
CA GLN A 150 5.95 5.87 11.50
C GLN A 150 6.57 7.27 11.69
N LYS A 151 6.73 8.02 10.60
CA LYS A 151 7.38 9.33 10.63
C LYS A 151 6.62 10.37 11.46
N ALA A 152 5.30 10.36 11.39
CA ALA A 152 4.44 11.27 12.14
C ALA A 152 4.63 11.12 13.65
N PHE A 153 4.56 9.88 14.14
CA PHE A 153 4.65 9.57 15.56
C PHE A 153 6.08 9.68 16.10
N GLU A 154 7.09 9.37 15.30
CA GLU A 154 8.49 9.66 15.66
C GLU A 154 8.71 11.16 15.95
N LEU A 155 8.06 12.05 15.19
CA LEU A 155 8.18 13.49 15.40
C LEU A 155 7.44 13.97 16.64
N TRP A 156 6.26 13.41 16.93
CA TRP A 156 5.49 13.76 18.13
C TRP A 156 6.12 13.23 19.41
N PHE A 157 6.48 11.95 19.43
CA PHE A 157 6.95 11.28 20.65
C PHE A 157 8.47 11.30 20.80
N LYS A 158 9.22 11.71 19.77
CA LYS A 158 10.69 11.77 19.75
C LYS A 158 11.37 10.43 20.08
N LYS A 159 10.65 9.31 19.92
CA LYS A 159 11.14 7.94 20.14
C LYS A 159 11.18 7.19 18.81
N LYS A 160 12.36 6.78 18.35
CA LYS A 160 12.53 6.09 17.06
C LYS A 160 12.45 4.56 17.14
N ASN A 161 12.49 3.99 18.35
CA ASN A 161 12.57 2.55 18.55
C ASN A 161 11.20 1.86 18.60
N ILE A 162 10.11 2.62 18.46
CA ILE A 162 8.74 2.10 18.52
C ILE A 162 8.21 1.97 17.08
N PRO A 163 7.62 0.82 16.71
CA PRO A 163 7.11 0.58 15.36
C PRO A 163 5.70 1.20 15.18
N TYR A 164 5.58 2.51 15.35
CA TYR A 164 4.31 3.23 15.21
C TYR A 164 3.60 2.99 13.87
N GLY A 165 4.36 2.90 12.77
CA GLY A 165 3.80 2.63 11.44
C GLY A 165 3.08 1.28 11.39
N GLY A 166 3.63 0.26 12.05
CA GLY A 166 2.98 -1.04 12.17
C GLY A 166 1.76 -1.00 13.09
N ILE A 167 1.82 -0.25 14.20
CA ILE A 167 0.69 -0.08 15.13
C ILE A 167 -0.49 0.63 14.46
N ILE A 168 -0.23 1.63 13.61
CA ILE A 168 -1.28 2.37 12.87
C ILE A 168 -1.93 1.49 11.81
N LEU A 169 -1.17 0.55 11.24
CA LEU A 169 -1.63 -0.28 10.15
C LEU A 169 -2.42 -1.52 10.62
N ALA A 170 -2.13 -2.01 11.83
CA ALA A 170 -2.78 -3.16 12.45
C ALA A 170 -4.20 -2.83 12.94
#